data_AF-A0A2N5UYI9-F1
#
_entry.id   AF-A0A2N5UYI9-F1
#
_cell.length_a   1.000
_cell.length_b   1.000
_cell.length_c   1.000
_cell.angle_alpha   90.00
_cell.angle_beta   90.00
_cell.angle_gamma   90.00
#
_symmetry.space_group_name_H-M   'P 1'
#
loop_
_entity.id
_entity.type
_entity.pdbx_description
1 polymer ?
#
loop_
_entity_poly.entity_id
_entity_poly.type
_entity_poly.pdbx_seq_one_letter_code
_entity_poly.pdbx_strand_id
1 'polypeptide(L)'
;MPISLHSHSGQFCKHATDTLESVIQTAVERGFISYGLTEHMPRDRPQDLYPEESELDPSELAEQFDRFIAEACRLKLLYSPKISLLVGVETELIDQSNTFDLLDRTLSRHQDNLDYLVGSVHHVNQIPIDFDKPLFDQAVLSLESTGQPIYSLCERYFDAQYKLIDRYRPEVIGHFDLCLLFNPDLNLQAEPTVWAKIERNIKLAISYGALIEVNSASIRKGWSTPYPSQPILKLIISLGGRLTLSDDSHGLDRVGLNYNKSFEYLKSNHVSTLWYLVPAGEDKSSILQPRGKVSAVPLPGNWWEHPFWSHGTSNNPPTAPSSSDYCPDLKGNLTPSPSISIELASLNSQQNQDTKQNETDDKFKWNNFPTDRFTNQTWFVISSSLPFWKNKKNVTISYSNLDNEPSNVLYDLVEYHSNLTDPPNSKRKRLEGIDRPKLELHGADQSVEWRWRGKGIMKLLSSDWKVIGYSLSSLRNDDGGRHASGPDWVITFFRQTLFTPAGIDIYARTPSALTDPFKGQLIQALRNHPSNVVSSLANSMFDIPHDLT
;
A
#
# COMPACT_ATOMS: atom_id res chain seq x y z
N MET A 1 22.36 -9.70 -4.57
CA MET A 1 20.89 -9.67 -4.43
C MET A 1 20.56 -8.86 -3.18
N PRO A 2 19.51 -8.07 -3.15
CA PRO A 2 18.36 -8.13 -4.05
C PRO A 2 18.56 -7.22 -5.27
N ILE A 3 17.83 -7.53 -6.32
CA ILE A 3 17.66 -6.71 -7.51
C ILE A 3 16.19 -6.33 -7.53
N SER A 4 15.82 -5.16 -8.02
CA SER A 4 14.44 -4.86 -8.43
C SER A 4 14.52 -4.12 -9.75
N LEU A 5 13.80 -4.57 -10.78
CA LEU A 5 13.78 -3.88 -12.08
C LEU A 5 12.47 -3.12 -12.32
N HIS A 6 11.70 -2.87 -11.27
CA HIS A 6 10.42 -2.20 -11.38
C HIS A 6 10.13 -1.46 -10.07
N SER A 7 10.13 -0.13 -10.10
CA SER A 7 9.79 0.72 -8.96
C SER A 7 9.38 2.14 -9.35
N HIS A 8 8.67 2.78 -8.43
CA HIS A 8 8.01 4.08 -8.54
C HIS A 8 8.24 4.92 -7.27
N SER A 9 7.98 6.22 -7.38
CA SER A 9 8.17 7.21 -6.30
C SER A 9 7.04 8.23 -6.25
N GLY A 10 6.67 8.67 -5.05
CA GLY A 10 5.60 9.67 -4.86
C GLY A 10 5.93 11.05 -5.44
N GLN A 11 7.19 11.31 -5.76
CA GLN A 11 7.60 12.52 -6.46
C GLN A 11 7.06 12.59 -7.90
N PHE A 12 6.86 11.43 -8.54
CA PHE A 12 6.47 11.34 -9.96
C PHE A 12 5.32 10.37 -10.24
N CYS A 13 4.68 9.81 -9.21
CA CYS A 13 3.49 8.97 -9.31
C CYS A 13 2.50 9.29 -8.18
N LYS A 14 1.22 9.53 -8.52
CA LYS A 14 0.20 10.03 -7.56
C LYS A 14 -0.22 9.01 -6.51
N HIS A 15 -0.14 7.73 -6.83
CA HIS A 15 -0.44 6.61 -5.94
C HIS A 15 0.80 6.00 -5.27
N ALA A 16 1.96 6.66 -5.43
CA ALA A 16 3.20 6.36 -4.71
C ALA A 16 3.48 7.39 -3.60
N THR A 17 4.45 7.10 -2.74
CA THR A 17 4.93 7.99 -1.68
C THR A 17 6.43 8.21 -1.77
N ASP A 18 6.92 9.23 -1.06
CA ASP A 18 8.34 9.55 -0.88
C ASP A 18 9.06 10.03 -2.15
N THR A 19 10.28 10.57 -1.98
CA THR A 19 11.09 11.05 -3.11
C THR A 19 11.82 9.92 -3.81
N LEU A 20 12.12 10.10 -5.10
CA LEU A 20 12.90 9.12 -5.87
C LEU A 20 14.26 8.84 -5.22
N GLU A 21 14.92 9.89 -4.71
CA GLU A 21 16.20 9.75 -4.00
C GLU A 21 16.08 8.94 -2.70
N SER A 22 15.02 9.16 -1.91
CA SER A 22 14.79 8.38 -0.70
C SER A 22 14.56 6.89 -0.99
N VAL A 23 13.85 6.57 -2.09
CA VAL A 23 13.67 5.18 -2.56
C VAL A 23 15.01 4.55 -2.90
N ILE A 24 15.88 5.27 -3.62
CA ILE A 24 17.24 4.81 -3.95
C ILE A 24 18.09 4.59 -2.70
N GLN A 25 18.07 5.54 -1.75
CA GLN A 25 18.79 5.41 -0.48
C GLN A 25 18.34 4.16 0.29
N THR A 26 17.04 3.91 0.35
CA THR A 26 16.48 2.70 0.97
C THR A 26 16.94 1.43 0.24
N ALA A 27 16.99 1.45 -1.10
CA ALA A 27 17.50 0.32 -1.88
C ALA A 27 18.99 0.05 -1.57
N VAL A 28 19.81 1.10 -1.47
CA VAL A 28 21.22 0.98 -1.05
C VAL A 28 21.33 0.39 0.36
N GLU A 29 20.56 0.89 1.32
CA GLU A 29 20.55 0.41 2.70
C GLU A 29 20.12 -1.05 2.82
N ARG A 30 19.18 -1.49 1.98
CA ARG A 30 18.73 -2.90 1.90
C ARG A 30 19.67 -3.80 1.08
N GLY A 31 20.80 -3.25 0.62
CA GLY A 31 21.85 -3.99 -0.08
C GLY A 31 21.52 -4.34 -1.53
N PHE A 32 20.61 -3.60 -2.18
CA PHE A 32 20.33 -3.79 -3.59
C PHE A 32 21.58 -3.53 -4.42
N ILE A 33 21.90 -4.46 -5.33
CA ILE A 33 23.05 -4.32 -6.24
C ILE A 33 22.65 -3.66 -7.56
N SER A 34 21.39 -3.81 -7.95
CA SER A 34 20.80 -3.22 -9.14
C SER A 34 19.35 -2.82 -8.86
N TYR A 35 18.96 -1.62 -9.28
CA TYR A 35 17.62 -1.10 -9.02
C TYR A 35 17.11 -0.29 -10.22
N GLY A 36 15.88 -0.59 -10.63
CA GLY A 36 15.19 -0.01 -11.78
C GLY A 36 14.29 1.14 -11.37
N LEU A 37 14.47 2.29 -12.00
CA LEU A 37 13.63 3.48 -11.82
C LEU A 37 12.67 3.55 -13.01
N THR A 38 11.39 3.25 -12.83
CA THR A 38 10.48 2.93 -13.93
C THR A 38 9.10 3.52 -13.74
N GLU A 39 9.04 4.84 -13.54
CA GLU A 39 7.75 5.53 -13.42
C GLU A 39 6.81 5.19 -14.59
N HIS A 40 5.50 5.23 -14.32
CA HIS A 40 4.48 5.05 -15.33
C HIS A 40 4.63 6.08 -16.46
N MET A 41 4.50 5.63 -17.72
CA MET A 41 4.45 6.56 -18.86
C MET A 41 3.26 7.54 -18.70
N PRO A 42 3.36 8.77 -19.23
CA PRO A 42 2.27 9.74 -19.13
C PRO A 42 1.04 9.27 -19.94
N ARG A 43 -0.11 9.89 -19.68
CA ARG A 43 -1.31 9.83 -20.52
C ARG A 43 -1.48 11.17 -21.25
N ASP A 44 -2.02 11.15 -22.47
CA ASP A 44 -2.27 12.39 -23.26
C ASP A 44 -3.75 12.61 -23.60
N ARG A 45 -4.64 11.74 -23.11
CA ARG A 45 -6.09 11.85 -23.24
C ARG A 45 -6.75 12.01 -21.87
N PRO A 46 -7.63 13.00 -21.66
CA PRO A 46 -8.31 13.20 -20.37
C PRO A 46 -9.13 11.99 -19.89
N GLN A 47 -9.74 11.23 -20.80
CA GLN A 47 -10.54 10.05 -20.46
C GLN A 47 -9.71 8.83 -20.03
N ASP A 48 -8.40 8.87 -20.24
CA ASP A 48 -7.46 7.80 -19.89
C ASP A 48 -6.77 8.09 -18.54
N LEU A 49 -7.08 9.23 -17.91
CA LEU A 49 -6.58 9.58 -16.58
C LEU A 49 -7.21 8.68 -15.52
N TYR A 50 -6.40 8.24 -14.56
CA TYR A 50 -6.92 7.57 -13.39
C TYR A 50 -7.76 8.53 -12.53
N PRO A 51 -8.68 8.03 -11.68
CA PRO A 51 -9.48 8.89 -10.82
C PRO A 51 -8.66 9.88 -9.96
N GLU A 52 -7.48 9.47 -9.49
CA GLU A 52 -6.55 10.32 -8.73
C GLU A 52 -5.76 11.34 -9.55
N GLU A 53 -5.81 11.23 -10.88
CA GLU A 53 -5.21 12.15 -11.84
C GLU A 53 -6.25 13.08 -12.47
N SER A 54 -7.53 12.91 -12.14
CA SER A 54 -8.66 13.63 -12.77
C SER A 54 -8.61 15.16 -12.65
N GLU A 55 -7.83 15.69 -11.71
CA GLU A 55 -7.61 17.14 -11.53
C GLU A 55 -6.41 17.68 -12.35
N LEU A 56 -5.65 16.81 -13.02
CA LEU A 56 -4.49 17.18 -13.83
C LEU A 56 -4.86 17.32 -15.31
N ASP A 57 -4.20 18.25 -15.99
CA ASP A 57 -4.15 18.24 -17.44
C ASP A 57 -3.15 17.15 -17.91
N PRO A 58 -3.43 16.40 -18.99
CA PRO A 58 -2.49 15.42 -19.53
C PRO A 58 -1.09 15.99 -19.84
N SER A 59 -0.97 17.29 -20.16
CA SER A 59 0.32 17.96 -20.33
C SER A 59 1.13 18.03 -19.02
N GLU A 60 0.49 18.14 -17.86
CA GLU A 60 1.17 18.13 -16.56
C GLU A 60 1.81 16.77 -16.26
N LEU A 61 1.17 15.67 -16.69
CA LEU A 61 1.74 14.32 -16.59
C LEU A 61 2.97 14.18 -17.51
N ALA A 62 2.91 14.72 -18.73
CA ALA A 62 4.06 14.71 -19.64
C ALA A 62 5.24 15.51 -19.07
N GLU A 63 5.00 16.70 -18.51
CA GLU A 63 6.04 17.49 -17.85
C GLU A 63 6.57 16.82 -16.58
N GLN A 64 5.72 16.14 -15.81
CA GLN A 64 6.14 15.35 -14.66
C GLN A 64 7.06 14.22 -15.06
N PHE A 65 6.74 13.53 -16.16
CA PHE A 65 7.59 12.47 -16.71
C PHE A 65 8.94 13.01 -17.22
N ASP A 66 8.97 14.18 -17.86
CA ASP A 66 10.22 14.85 -18.24
C ASP A 66 11.11 15.13 -17.02
N ARG A 67 10.51 15.63 -15.92
CA ARG A 67 11.22 15.88 -14.66
C ARG A 67 11.73 14.59 -14.03
N PHE A 68 10.96 13.50 -14.11
CA PHE A 68 11.40 12.18 -13.67
C PHE A 68 12.66 11.74 -14.43
N ILE A 69 12.64 11.80 -15.76
CA ILE A 69 13.79 11.35 -16.57
C ILE A 69 15.05 12.15 -16.22
N ALA A 70 14.92 13.47 -16.09
CA ALA A 70 16.04 14.34 -15.70
C ALA A 70 16.60 13.96 -14.32
N GLU A 71 15.73 13.77 -13.34
CA GLU A 71 16.13 13.47 -11.96
C GLU A 71 16.69 12.04 -11.82
N ALA A 72 16.08 11.06 -12.47
CA ALA A 72 16.55 9.69 -12.51
C ALA A 72 17.95 9.59 -13.13
N CYS A 73 18.23 10.35 -14.20
CA CYS A 73 19.57 10.42 -14.80
C CYS A 73 20.60 11.05 -13.85
N ARG A 74 20.23 12.14 -13.17
CA ARG A 74 21.09 12.79 -12.17
C ARG A 74 21.43 11.83 -11.03
N LEU A 75 20.43 11.14 -10.49
CA LEU A 75 20.57 10.19 -9.38
C LEU A 75 21.35 8.93 -9.81
N LYS A 76 21.13 8.43 -11.03
CA LYS A 76 21.93 7.34 -11.62
C LYS A 76 23.43 7.66 -11.58
N LEU A 77 23.83 8.88 -11.97
CA LEU A 77 25.23 9.30 -11.91
C LEU A 77 25.71 9.43 -10.45
N LEU A 78 24.94 10.10 -9.60
CA LEU A 78 25.28 10.38 -8.21
C LEU A 78 25.49 9.10 -7.37
N TYR A 79 24.66 8.08 -7.57
CA TYR A 79 24.68 6.84 -6.79
C TYR A 79 25.43 5.69 -7.46
N SER A 80 26.01 5.91 -8.65
CA SER A 80 26.80 4.89 -9.37
C SER A 80 27.91 4.20 -8.57
N PRO A 81 28.58 4.84 -7.57
CA PRO A 81 29.56 4.14 -6.73
C PRO A 81 28.95 3.17 -5.71
N LYS A 82 27.63 3.24 -5.46
CA LYS A 82 26.93 2.50 -4.40
C LYS A 82 25.99 1.43 -4.93
N ILE A 83 25.33 1.69 -6.06
CA ILE A 83 24.30 0.82 -6.64
C ILE A 83 24.21 1.02 -8.15
N SER A 84 23.96 -0.06 -8.90
CA SER A 84 23.67 0.03 -10.33
C SER A 84 22.24 0.49 -10.54
N LEU A 85 22.04 1.69 -11.09
CA LEU A 85 20.72 2.20 -11.41
C LEU A 85 20.45 2.12 -12.91
N LEU A 86 19.27 1.66 -13.27
CA LEU A 86 18.76 1.67 -14.64
C LEU A 86 17.52 2.56 -14.70
N VAL A 87 17.48 3.47 -15.67
CA VAL A 87 16.34 4.35 -15.91
C VAL A 87 15.49 3.69 -16.98
N GLY A 88 14.24 3.38 -16.65
CA GLY A 88 13.28 2.83 -17.58
C GLY A 88 11.94 3.53 -17.47
N VAL A 89 10.93 2.92 -18.07
CA VAL A 89 9.54 3.34 -17.97
C VAL A 89 8.65 2.12 -17.94
N GLU A 90 7.63 2.15 -17.09
CA GLU A 90 6.53 1.19 -17.16
C GLU A 90 5.52 1.64 -18.22
N THR A 91 5.22 0.77 -19.18
CA THR A 91 4.23 1.07 -20.21
C THR A 91 2.82 0.96 -19.64
N GLU A 92 1.95 1.87 -20.07
CA GLU A 92 0.53 1.93 -19.69
C GLU A 92 -0.32 1.50 -20.88
N LEU A 93 -0.28 0.22 -21.32
CA LEU A 93 -1.07 -0.14 -22.50
C LEU A 93 -2.57 -0.03 -22.22
N ILE A 94 -3.19 0.96 -22.86
CA ILE A 94 -4.64 1.13 -22.96
C ILE A 94 -5.08 0.68 -24.34
N ASP A 95 -5.47 -0.59 -24.47
CA ASP A 95 -5.93 -1.12 -25.77
C ASP A 95 -7.12 -0.30 -26.30
N GLN A 96 -7.11 -0.03 -27.61
CA GLN A 96 -8.05 0.86 -28.30
C GLN A 96 -7.94 2.36 -27.95
N SER A 97 -6.85 2.77 -27.30
CA SER A 97 -6.43 4.17 -27.20
C SER A 97 -5.32 4.53 -28.20
N ASN A 98 -4.80 5.76 -28.12
CA ASN A 98 -3.63 6.26 -28.85
C ASN A 98 -2.30 5.93 -28.12
N THR A 99 -2.31 5.02 -27.15
CA THR A 99 -1.14 4.72 -26.31
C THR A 99 0.12 4.39 -27.13
N PHE A 100 -0.01 3.69 -28.26
CA PHE A 100 1.15 3.39 -29.10
C PHE A 100 1.79 4.64 -29.70
N ASP A 101 1.01 5.60 -30.17
CA ASP A 101 1.54 6.87 -30.69
C ASP A 101 2.17 7.71 -29.56
N LEU A 102 1.57 7.69 -28.37
CA LEU A 102 2.15 8.34 -27.20
C LEU A 102 3.47 7.68 -26.78
N LEU A 103 3.52 6.35 -26.70
CA LEU A 103 4.72 5.60 -26.36
C LEU A 103 5.82 5.84 -27.41
N ASP A 104 5.51 5.81 -28.71
CA ASP A 104 6.48 6.10 -29.77
C ASP A 104 7.11 7.49 -29.60
N ARG A 105 6.31 8.52 -29.28
CA ARG A 105 6.80 9.88 -29.02
C ARG A 105 7.64 9.95 -27.73
N THR A 106 7.19 9.32 -26.64
CA THR A 106 7.93 9.28 -25.36
C THR A 106 9.28 8.60 -25.52
N LEU A 107 9.32 7.45 -26.20
CA LEU A 107 10.56 6.73 -26.50
C LEU A 107 11.50 7.54 -27.38
N SER A 108 10.97 8.22 -28.41
CA SER A 108 11.76 9.08 -29.29
C SER A 108 12.35 10.28 -28.56
N ARG A 109 11.56 10.91 -27.67
CA ARG A 109 11.95 12.08 -26.87
C ARG A 109 13.05 11.76 -25.86
N HIS A 110 13.00 10.58 -25.24
CA HIS A 110 13.93 10.17 -24.18
C HIS A 110 14.87 9.04 -24.61
N GLN A 111 15.09 8.88 -25.91
CA GLN A 111 15.84 7.75 -26.47
C GLN A 111 17.26 7.62 -25.89
N ASP A 112 17.90 8.73 -25.50
CA ASP A 112 19.25 8.76 -24.94
C ASP A 112 19.28 8.50 -23.43
N ASN A 113 18.16 8.70 -22.74
CA ASN A 113 18.08 8.61 -21.28
C ASN A 113 17.46 7.30 -20.78
N LEU A 114 16.57 6.69 -21.56
CA LEU A 114 15.94 5.41 -21.21
C LEU A 114 16.85 4.24 -21.53
N ASP A 115 17.10 3.37 -20.55
CA ASP A 115 17.88 2.14 -20.67
C ASP A 115 17.01 0.95 -21.09
N TYR A 116 15.77 0.87 -20.60
CA TYR A 116 14.87 -0.28 -20.80
C TYR A 116 13.38 0.05 -20.60
N LEU A 117 12.49 -0.89 -20.92
CA LEU A 117 11.05 -0.85 -20.66
C LEU A 117 10.60 -2.01 -19.77
N VAL A 118 9.64 -1.68 -18.90
CA VAL A 118 8.76 -2.67 -18.26
C VAL A 118 7.46 -2.69 -19.03
N GLY A 119 7.20 -3.79 -19.74
CA GLY A 119 6.03 -3.99 -20.56
C GLY A 119 4.83 -4.41 -19.73
N SER A 120 3.96 -3.47 -19.41
CA SER A 120 2.76 -3.67 -18.60
C SER A 120 1.47 -3.31 -19.36
N VAL A 121 0.38 -3.95 -18.96
CA VAL A 121 -0.98 -3.70 -19.44
C VAL A 121 -1.85 -3.50 -18.21
N HIS A 122 -2.49 -2.34 -18.07
CA HIS A 122 -3.30 -2.00 -16.89
C HIS A 122 -4.77 -1.77 -17.21
N HIS A 123 -5.15 -1.86 -18.48
CA HIS A 123 -6.50 -1.64 -18.95
C HIS A 123 -7.01 -2.78 -19.82
N VAL A 124 -8.31 -3.04 -19.74
CA VAL A 124 -9.04 -3.86 -20.70
C VAL A 124 -10.25 -3.08 -21.16
N ASN A 125 -10.42 -2.96 -22.48
CA ASN A 125 -11.51 -2.18 -23.07
C ASN A 125 -11.53 -0.72 -22.56
N GLN A 126 -10.34 -0.10 -22.46
CA GLN A 126 -10.13 1.25 -21.91
C GLN A 126 -10.55 1.44 -20.44
N ILE A 127 -10.82 0.37 -19.69
CA ILE A 127 -11.18 0.43 -18.27
C ILE A 127 -10.00 -0.11 -17.44
N PRO A 128 -9.55 0.61 -16.39
CA PRO A 128 -8.52 0.13 -15.48
C PRO A 128 -8.89 -1.20 -14.83
N ILE A 129 -7.95 -2.15 -14.77
CA ILE A 129 -8.16 -3.47 -14.15
C ILE A 129 -7.43 -3.62 -12.81
N ASP A 130 -6.65 -2.63 -12.40
CA ASP A 130 -5.78 -2.71 -11.23
C ASP A 130 -5.95 -1.56 -10.22
N PHE A 131 -6.81 -0.60 -10.55
CA PHE A 131 -7.16 0.52 -9.68
C PHE A 131 -8.01 0.06 -8.48
N ASP A 132 -9.21 -0.47 -8.74
CA ASP A 132 -10.11 -0.99 -7.72
C ASP A 132 -11.02 -2.11 -8.25
N LYS A 133 -11.72 -2.77 -7.32
CA LYS A 133 -12.62 -3.88 -7.65
C LYS A 133 -13.82 -3.45 -8.52
N PRO A 134 -14.50 -2.31 -8.24
CA PRO A 134 -15.58 -1.82 -9.10
C PRO A 134 -15.20 -1.61 -10.56
N LEU A 135 -14.07 -0.96 -10.85
CA LEU A 135 -13.59 -0.77 -12.23
C LEU A 135 -13.19 -2.10 -12.87
N PHE A 136 -12.56 -3.01 -12.12
CA PHE A 136 -12.30 -4.36 -12.61
C PHE A 136 -13.60 -5.10 -12.99
N ASP A 137 -14.62 -5.08 -12.13
CA ASP A 137 -15.91 -5.71 -12.42
C ASP A 137 -16.58 -5.04 -13.63
N GLN A 138 -16.46 -3.72 -13.78
CA GLN A 138 -16.92 -3.00 -14.96
C GLN A 138 -16.18 -3.47 -16.23
N ALA A 139 -14.86 -3.65 -16.17
CA ALA A 139 -14.07 -4.16 -17.29
C ALA A 139 -14.54 -5.58 -17.69
N VAL A 140 -14.76 -6.46 -16.70
CA VAL A 140 -15.30 -7.83 -16.92
C VAL A 140 -16.67 -7.78 -17.62
N LEU A 141 -17.57 -6.90 -17.18
CA LEU A 141 -18.92 -6.78 -17.71
C LEU A 141 -18.98 -6.02 -19.06
N SER A 142 -17.92 -5.29 -19.42
CA SER A 142 -17.86 -4.52 -20.67
C SER A 142 -17.67 -5.38 -21.93
N LEU A 143 -17.36 -6.66 -21.76
CA LEU A 143 -17.04 -7.58 -22.85
C LEU A 143 -18.20 -8.53 -23.11
N GLU A 144 -18.54 -8.71 -24.38
CA GLU A 144 -19.44 -9.79 -24.79
C GLU A 144 -18.79 -11.14 -24.49
N SER A 145 -19.57 -12.07 -23.93
CA SER A 145 -19.09 -13.40 -23.55
C SER A 145 -20.15 -14.46 -23.82
N THR A 146 -19.75 -15.58 -24.40
CA THR A 146 -20.56 -16.80 -24.50
C THR A 146 -20.33 -17.76 -23.32
N GLY A 147 -19.34 -17.46 -22.45
CA GLY A 147 -18.96 -18.24 -21.27
C GLY A 147 -18.81 -17.35 -20.02
N GLN A 148 -17.93 -17.72 -19.07
CA GLN A 148 -17.68 -16.86 -17.91
C GLN A 148 -17.00 -15.55 -18.34
N PRO A 149 -17.58 -14.37 -18.08
CA PRO A 149 -17.07 -13.09 -18.58
C PRO A 149 -15.60 -12.79 -18.22
N ILE A 150 -15.13 -13.29 -17.09
CA ILE A 150 -13.74 -13.12 -16.64
C ILE A 150 -12.71 -13.72 -17.61
N TYR A 151 -13.04 -14.84 -18.28
CA TYR A 151 -12.15 -15.42 -19.28
C TYR A 151 -12.06 -14.55 -20.52
N SER A 152 -13.15 -13.92 -20.96
CA SER A 152 -13.13 -12.93 -22.04
C SER A 152 -12.23 -11.73 -21.70
N LEU A 153 -12.24 -11.27 -20.45
CA LEU A 153 -11.31 -10.24 -19.97
C LEU A 153 -9.85 -10.72 -20.07
N CYS A 154 -9.56 -11.94 -19.61
CA CYS A 154 -8.23 -12.53 -19.70
C CYS A 154 -7.78 -12.69 -21.18
N GLU A 155 -8.66 -13.12 -22.08
CA GLU A 155 -8.34 -13.21 -23.51
C GLU A 155 -7.95 -11.85 -24.10
N ARG A 156 -8.72 -10.80 -23.78
CA ARG A 156 -8.44 -9.43 -24.24
C ARG A 156 -7.16 -8.88 -23.64
N TYR A 157 -6.92 -9.12 -22.36
CA TYR A 157 -5.68 -8.77 -21.68
C TYR A 157 -4.46 -9.41 -22.37
N PHE A 158 -4.47 -10.72 -22.60
CA PHE A 158 -3.33 -11.39 -23.24
C PHE A 158 -3.17 -11.02 -24.73
N ASP A 159 -4.24 -10.63 -25.43
CA ASP A 159 -4.11 -10.04 -26.77
C ASP A 159 -3.48 -8.64 -26.75
N ALA A 160 -3.86 -7.78 -25.80
CA ALA A 160 -3.23 -6.48 -25.62
C ALA A 160 -1.74 -6.64 -25.27
N GLN A 161 -1.42 -7.52 -24.31
CA GLN A 161 -0.04 -7.83 -23.92
C GLN A 161 0.77 -8.35 -25.12
N TYR A 162 0.19 -9.21 -25.97
CA TYR A 162 0.87 -9.67 -27.18
C TYR A 162 1.21 -8.51 -28.13
N LYS A 163 0.27 -7.61 -28.40
CA LYS A 163 0.50 -6.44 -29.27
C LYS A 163 1.65 -5.57 -28.73
N LEU A 164 1.68 -5.35 -27.41
CA LEU A 164 2.76 -4.61 -26.74
C LEU A 164 4.12 -5.30 -26.95
N ILE A 165 4.19 -6.60 -26.65
CA ILE A 165 5.42 -7.40 -26.74
C ILE A 165 5.93 -7.43 -28.19
N ASP A 166 5.04 -7.66 -29.16
CA ASP A 166 5.38 -7.76 -30.58
C ASP A 166 5.92 -6.44 -31.14
N ARG A 167 5.27 -5.32 -30.78
CA ARG A 167 5.65 -3.99 -31.28
C ARG A 167 6.89 -3.42 -30.59
N TYR A 168 6.99 -3.50 -29.27
CA TYR A 168 8.00 -2.76 -28.50
C TYR A 168 9.12 -3.60 -27.92
N ARG A 169 8.91 -4.92 -27.84
CA ARG A 169 9.85 -5.88 -27.24
C ARG A 169 10.43 -5.35 -25.91
N PRO A 170 9.65 -5.22 -24.83
CA PRO A 170 10.16 -4.74 -23.54
C PRO A 170 11.26 -5.66 -22.98
N GLU A 171 12.32 -5.13 -22.37
CA GLU A 171 13.36 -5.99 -21.77
C GLU A 171 12.85 -6.73 -20.54
N VAL A 172 11.86 -6.17 -19.85
CA VAL A 172 11.14 -6.80 -18.74
C VAL A 172 9.65 -6.86 -19.09
N ILE A 173 9.04 -8.04 -19.00
CA ILE A 173 7.57 -8.19 -19.05
C ILE A 173 7.05 -8.02 -17.63
N GLY A 174 6.25 -6.97 -17.41
CA GLY A 174 5.62 -6.63 -16.12
C GLY A 174 4.51 -7.61 -15.76
N HIS A 175 4.31 -7.83 -14.46
CA HIS A 175 3.25 -8.58 -13.76
C HIS A 175 2.32 -9.35 -14.70
N PHE A 176 2.87 -10.45 -15.25
CA PHE A 176 2.41 -11.07 -16.49
C PHE A 176 0.92 -11.43 -16.53
N ASP A 177 0.31 -11.73 -15.39
CA ASP A 177 -1.10 -12.12 -15.23
C ASP A 177 -1.87 -11.17 -14.30
N LEU A 178 -1.61 -9.87 -14.39
CA LEU A 178 -2.33 -8.82 -13.66
C LEU A 178 -3.86 -8.92 -13.81
N CYS A 179 -4.36 -9.46 -14.92
CA CYS A 179 -5.79 -9.72 -15.14
C CYS A 179 -6.43 -10.64 -14.06
N LEU A 180 -5.62 -11.34 -13.26
CA LEU A 180 -6.07 -12.15 -12.14
C LEU A 180 -6.14 -11.39 -10.81
N LEU A 181 -5.77 -10.10 -10.75
CA LEU A 181 -5.59 -9.35 -9.49
C LEU A 181 -6.70 -9.61 -8.47
N PHE A 182 -7.96 -9.54 -8.90
CA PHE A 182 -9.15 -9.76 -8.07
C PHE A 182 -9.73 -11.19 -8.13
N ASN A 183 -9.11 -12.09 -8.89
CA ASN A 183 -9.46 -13.50 -9.04
C ASN A 183 -8.20 -14.40 -9.06
N PRO A 184 -7.36 -14.40 -8.00
CA PRO A 184 -6.08 -15.11 -7.97
C PRO A 184 -6.19 -16.63 -8.17
N ASP A 185 -7.33 -17.22 -7.79
CA ASP A 185 -7.56 -18.67 -7.85
C ASP A 185 -8.24 -19.12 -9.16
N LEU A 186 -8.45 -18.21 -10.12
CA LEU A 186 -9.07 -18.55 -11.41
C LEU A 186 -8.18 -19.53 -12.19
N ASN A 187 -8.74 -20.69 -12.55
CA ASN A 187 -8.01 -21.72 -13.27
C ASN A 187 -7.93 -21.40 -14.77
N LEU A 188 -6.91 -20.65 -15.19
CA LEU A 188 -6.68 -20.35 -16.61
C LEU A 188 -6.39 -21.57 -17.49
N GLN A 189 -5.95 -22.71 -16.92
CA GLN A 189 -5.74 -23.94 -17.68
C GLN A 189 -7.07 -24.63 -18.05
N ALA A 190 -8.17 -24.28 -17.37
CA ALA A 190 -9.50 -24.77 -17.71
C ALA A 190 -10.05 -24.15 -19.00
N GLU A 191 -9.47 -23.04 -19.49
CA GLU A 191 -9.85 -22.43 -20.76
C GLU A 191 -8.72 -22.47 -21.79
N PRO A 192 -8.76 -23.43 -22.74
CA PRO A 192 -7.70 -23.63 -23.73
C PRO A 192 -7.39 -22.39 -24.59
N THR A 193 -8.39 -21.57 -24.89
CA THR A 193 -8.23 -20.34 -25.71
C THR A 193 -7.38 -19.29 -24.98
N VAL A 194 -7.61 -19.11 -23.68
CA VAL A 194 -6.80 -18.23 -22.82
C VAL A 194 -5.40 -18.80 -22.66
N TRP A 195 -5.30 -20.10 -22.35
CA TRP A 195 -4.01 -20.76 -22.13
C TRP A 195 -3.09 -20.70 -23.38
N ALA A 196 -3.66 -20.85 -24.57
CA ALA A 196 -2.92 -20.71 -25.83
C ALA A 196 -2.35 -19.29 -26.02
N LYS A 197 -3.06 -18.23 -25.58
CA LYS A 197 -2.57 -16.85 -25.63
C LYS A 197 -1.44 -16.60 -24.63
N ILE A 198 -1.53 -17.17 -23.43
CA ILE A 198 -0.44 -17.15 -22.43
C ILE A 198 0.83 -17.77 -23.03
N GLU A 199 0.73 -18.99 -23.58
CA GLU A 199 1.86 -19.69 -24.18
C GLU A 199 2.45 -18.91 -25.36
N ARG A 200 1.60 -18.32 -26.22
CA ARG A 200 2.01 -17.44 -27.32
C ARG A 200 2.86 -16.28 -26.81
N ASN A 201 2.40 -15.57 -25.78
CA ASN A 201 3.07 -14.39 -25.26
C ASN A 201 4.40 -14.74 -24.60
N ILE A 202 4.45 -15.82 -23.82
CA ILE A 202 5.70 -16.31 -23.21
C ILE A 202 6.72 -16.68 -24.29
N LYS A 203 6.32 -17.45 -25.31
CA LYS A 203 7.21 -17.82 -26.42
C LYS A 203 7.75 -16.59 -27.15
N LEU A 204 6.91 -15.58 -27.37
CA LEU A 204 7.35 -14.34 -27.99
C LEU A 204 8.36 -13.59 -27.12
N ALA A 205 8.10 -13.43 -25.81
CA ALA A 205 9.04 -12.82 -24.87
C ALA A 205 10.40 -13.54 -24.85
N ILE A 206 10.38 -14.88 -24.80
CA ILE A 206 11.58 -15.73 -24.84
C ILE A 206 12.35 -15.57 -26.15
N SER A 207 11.64 -15.45 -27.29
CA SER A 207 12.27 -15.40 -28.63
C SER A 207 13.27 -14.25 -28.81
N TYR A 208 13.14 -13.16 -28.06
CA TYR A 208 14.09 -12.05 -28.06
C TYR A 208 14.81 -11.87 -26.71
N GLY A 209 14.65 -12.83 -25.80
CA GLY A 209 15.43 -12.91 -24.56
C GLY A 209 14.96 -12.04 -23.40
N ALA A 210 13.71 -11.54 -23.43
CA ALA A 210 13.14 -10.74 -22.34
C ALA A 210 13.22 -11.45 -20.99
N LEU A 211 13.30 -10.64 -19.94
CA LEU A 211 13.08 -11.08 -18.58
C LEU A 211 11.57 -11.04 -18.29
N ILE A 212 11.05 -12.03 -17.58
CA ILE A 212 9.70 -12.01 -17.04
C ILE A 212 9.83 -11.79 -15.53
N GLU A 213 9.18 -10.75 -15.03
CA GLU A 213 9.33 -10.39 -13.62
C GLU A 213 8.57 -11.35 -12.70
N VAL A 214 9.20 -11.62 -11.55
CA VAL A 214 8.58 -12.24 -10.39
C VAL A 214 8.32 -11.11 -9.39
N ASN A 215 7.10 -10.58 -9.46
CA ASN A 215 6.74 -9.34 -8.80
C ASN A 215 6.03 -9.61 -7.47
N SER A 216 6.63 -9.15 -6.37
CA SER A 216 6.13 -9.39 -5.02
C SER A 216 4.90 -8.53 -4.64
N ALA A 217 4.45 -7.65 -5.52
CA ALA A 217 3.30 -6.76 -5.31
C ALA A 217 1.97 -7.48 -5.12
N SER A 218 1.73 -8.57 -5.83
CA SER A 218 0.49 -9.35 -5.69
C SER A 218 0.25 -9.76 -4.22
N ILE A 219 1.33 -10.04 -3.47
CA ILE A 219 1.25 -10.49 -2.08
C ILE A 219 0.64 -9.42 -1.17
N ARG A 220 1.06 -8.15 -1.34
CA ARG A 220 0.46 -7.02 -0.59
C ARG A 220 -0.97 -6.73 -1.05
N LYS A 221 -1.35 -7.18 -2.26
CA LYS A 221 -2.70 -7.10 -2.82
C LYS A 221 -3.57 -8.31 -2.46
N GLY A 222 -3.11 -9.20 -1.58
CA GLY A 222 -3.89 -10.30 -1.01
C GLY A 222 -3.58 -11.68 -1.58
N TRP A 223 -2.64 -11.80 -2.53
CA TRP A 223 -2.22 -13.10 -3.05
C TRP A 223 -1.30 -13.84 -2.06
N SER A 224 -1.27 -15.17 -2.17
CA SER A 224 -0.33 -16.02 -1.43
C SER A 224 1.06 -16.09 -2.07
N THR A 225 1.17 -15.72 -3.35
CA THR A 225 2.37 -15.86 -4.20
C THR A 225 2.61 -14.57 -4.99
N PRO A 226 3.86 -14.27 -5.40
CA PRO A 226 4.15 -13.18 -6.32
C PRO A 226 3.51 -13.44 -7.71
N TYR A 227 3.37 -12.41 -8.54
CA TYR A 227 3.19 -12.63 -9.97
C TYR A 227 4.45 -13.29 -10.56
N PRO A 228 4.37 -14.08 -11.63
CA PRO A 228 3.13 -14.67 -12.14
C PRO A 228 2.63 -15.80 -11.23
N SER A 229 1.34 -16.13 -11.33
CA SER A 229 0.74 -17.30 -10.68
C SER A 229 1.50 -18.60 -10.98
N GLN A 230 1.39 -19.58 -10.08
CA GLN A 230 2.20 -20.81 -10.16
C GLN A 230 2.05 -21.59 -11.48
N PRO A 231 0.85 -21.77 -12.06
CA PRO A 231 0.72 -22.43 -13.35
C PRO A 231 1.51 -21.73 -14.47
N ILE A 232 1.47 -20.40 -14.50
CA ILE A 232 2.17 -19.59 -15.50
C ILE A 232 3.69 -19.61 -15.24
N LEU A 233 4.13 -19.49 -13.98
CA LEU A 233 5.54 -19.64 -13.63
C LEU A 233 6.10 -20.98 -14.13
N LYS A 234 5.39 -22.08 -13.90
CA LYS A 234 5.80 -23.42 -14.37
C LYS A 234 5.89 -23.50 -15.89
N LEU A 235 4.98 -22.85 -16.61
CA LEU A 235 5.05 -22.77 -18.07
C LEU A 235 6.24 -21.94 -18.55
N ILE A 236 6.54 -20.82 -17.89
CA ILE A 236 7.73 -20.00 -18.20
C ILE A 236 9.00 -20.83 -18.04
N ILE A 237 9.12 -21.56 -16.91
CA ILE A 237 10.29 -22.41 -16.63
C ILE A 237 10.40 -23.52 -17.69
N SER A 238 9.31 -24.21 -18.02
CA SER A 238 9.34 -25.33 -18.98
C SER A 238 9.71 -24.90 -20.40
N LEU A 239 9.42 -23.64 -20.77
CA LEU A 239 9.79 -23.04 -22.06
C LEU A 239 11.19 -22.39 -22.05
N GLY A 240 11.89 -22.39 -20.91
CA GLY A 240 13.24 -21.82 -20.80
C GLY A 240 13.27 -20.30 -20.63
N GLY A 241 12.23 -19.71 -20.05
CA GLY A 241 12.16 -18.28 -19.80
C GLY A 241 13.11 -17.78 -18.72
N ARG A 242 13.52 -16.52 -18.84
CA ARG A 242 14.43 -15.84 -17.91
C ARG A 242 13.62 -15.08 -16.88
N LEU A 243 13.80 -15.39 -15.59
CA LEU A 243 13.08 -14.75 -14.50
C LEU A 243 13.94 -13.68 -13.82
N THR A 244 13.34 -12.53 -13.49
CA THR A 244 13.93 -11.48 -12.65
C THR A 244 13.06 -11.21 -11.43
N LEU A 245 13.57 -10.47 -10.45
CA LEU A 245 12.77 -10.00 -9.29
C LEU A 245 12.34 -8.54 -9.48
N SER A 246 11.18 -8.24 -8.93
CA SER A 246 10.72 -6.87 -8.68
C SER A 246 9.86 -6.79 -7.42
N ASP A 247 9.90 -5.61 -6.80
CA ASP A 247 8.99 -5.25 -5.69
C ASP A 247 7.83 -4.36 -6.15
N ASP A 248 7.96 -3.73 -7.33
CA ASP A 248 7.02 -2.71 -7.80
C ASP A 248 6.75 -1.72 -6.66
N SER A 249 7.86 -1.26 -6.08
CA SER A 249 7.86 -0.36 -4.94
C SER A 249 7.21 0.96 -5.32
N HIS A 250 6.49 1.55 -4.38
CA HIS A 250 5.76 2.81 -4.53
C HIS A 250 6.00 3.69 -3.30
N GLY A 251 7.17 3.56 -2.67
CA GLY A 251 7.49 4.18 -1.38
C GLY A 251 8.52 3.40 -0.58
N LEU A 252 9.07 4.00 0.46
CA LEU A 252 10.17 3.42 1.24
C LEU A 252 9.80 2.10 1.93
N ASP A 253 8.54 1.99 2.35
CA ASP A 253 8.00 0.80 3.02
C ASP A 253 7.89 -0.42 2.08
N ARG A 254 7.87 -0.19 0.76
CA ARG A 254 7.68 -1.22 -0.27
C ARG A 254 8.97 -1.75 -0.90
N VAL A 255 10.11 -1.07 -0.73
CA VAL A 255 11.41 -1.48 -1.31
C VAL A 255 11.83 -2.87 -0.82
N GLY A 256 11.85 -3.89 -1.67
CA GLY A 256 12.15 -5.28 -1.29
C GLY A 256 11.08 -5.95 -0.41
N LEU A 257 9.88 -5.36 -0.29
CA LEU A 257 8.80 -5.94 0.49
C LEU A 257 8.41 -7.32 -0.07
N ASN A 258 8.13 -8.29 0.82
CA ASN A 258 7.76 -9.67 0.49
C ASN A 258 8.81 -10.46 -0.32
N TYR A 259 10.06 -10.03 -0.37
CA TYR A 259 11.12 -10.78 -1.07
C TYR A 259 11.39 -12.15 -0.44
N ASN A 260 11.24 -12.29 0.88
CA ASN A 260 11.32 -13.58 1.57
C ASN A 260 10.28 -14.59 1.03
N LYS A 261 9.04 -14.15 0.78
CA LYS A 261 8.00 -15.01 0.19
C LYS A 261 8.31 -15.32 -1.28
N SER A 262 8.87 -14.36 -2.01
CA SER A 262 9.32 -14.57 -3.39
C SER A 262 10.47 -15.59 -3.45
N PHE A 263 11.39 -15.56 -2.48
CA PHE A 263 12.44 -16.57 -2.32
C PHE A 263 11.85 -17.97 -2.13
N GLU A 264 10.92 -18.15 -1.18
CA GLU A 264 10.28 -19.45 -0.93
C GLU A 264 9.52 -19.94 -2.16
N TYR A 265 8.83 -19.03 -2.86
CA TYR A 265 8.11 -19.34 -4.08
C TYR A 265 9.04 -19.80 -5.20
N LEU A 266 10.15 -19.10 -5.44
CA LEU A 266 11.15 -19.49 -6.44
C LEU A 266 11.84 -20.80 -6.08
N LYS A 267 12.16 -21.00 -4.80
CA LYS A 267 12.83 -22.21 -4.30
C LYS A 267 11.96 -23.45 -4.43
N SER A 268 10.69 -23.34 -4.04
CA SER A 268 9.71 -24.43 -4.13
C SER A 268 9.33 -24.78 -5.57
N ASN A 269 9.49 -23.86 -6.52
CA ASN A 269 9.32 -24.12 -7.95
C ASN A 269 10.65 -24.46 -8.66
N HIS A 270 11.72 -24.74 -7.91
CA HIS A 270 13.02 -25.19 -8.43
C HIS A 270 13.66 -24.24 -9.46
N VAL A 271 13.50 -22.93 -9.28
CA VAL A 271 14.15 -21.94 -10.15
C VAL A 271 15.66 -21.99 -9.93
N SER A 272 16.39 -22.39 -10.97
CA SER A 272 17.85 -22.55 -10.91
C SER A 272 18.60 -21.22 -11.10
N THR A 273 18.08 -20.34 -11.95
CA THR A 273 18.76 -19.11 -12.38
C THR A 273 17.80 -17.93 -12.31
N LEU A 274 18.24 -16.86 -11.66
CA LEU A 274 17.64 -15.53 -11.79
C LEU A 274 18.53 -14.67 -12.67
N TRP A 275 17.91 -13.74 -13.38
CA TRP A 275 18.56 -12.85 -14.33
C TRP A 275 18.33 -11.41 -13.91
N TYR A 276 19.22 -10.51 -14.33
CA TYR A 276 19.06 -9.07 -14.18
C TYR A 276 19.66 -8.34 -15.36
N LEU A 277 19.32 -7.06 -15.49
CA LEU A 277 19.86 -6.19 -16.52
C LEU A 277 21.12 -5.49 -16.01
N VAL A 278 22.14 -5.43 -16.88
CA VAL A 278 23.34 -4.60 -16.72
C VAL A 278 23.49 -3.70 -17.95
N PRO A 279 24.19 -2.56 -17.86
CA PRO A 279 24.56 -1.79 -19.05
C PRO A 279 25.26 -2.67 -20.09
N ALA A 280 24.93 -2.48 -21.38
CA ALA A 280 25.53 -3.25 -22.46
C ALA A 280 27.03 -2.93 -22.62
N GLY A 281 27.87 -3.96 -22.76
CA GLY A 281 29.31 -3.84 -23.07
C GLY A 281 29.62 -3.91 -24.57
N GLU A 282 30.89 -3.79 -24.95
CA GLU A 282 31.35 -3.79 -26.36
C GLU A 282 31.22 -5.17 -27.05
N ASP A 283 31.22 -6.27 -26.30
CA ASP A 283 31.08 -7.63 -26.84
C ASP A 283 29.59 -8.04 -26.98
N LYS A 284 29.14 -8.29 -28.21
CA LYS A 284 27.73 -8.51 -28.58
C LYS A 284 27.37 -9.98 -28.81
N SER A 285 26.23 -10.40 -28.21
CA SER A 285 25.31 -11.53 -28.53
C SER A 285 25.48 -12.86 -27.75
N SER A 286 24.45 -13.48 -27.15
CA SER A 286 23.32 -14.13 -27.86
C SER A 286 21.90 -13.75 -27.38
N ILE A 287 21.39 -12.64 -27.92
CA ILE A 287 19.98 -12.15 -27.93
C ILE A 287 19.34 -11.81 -26.56
N LEU A 288 19.52 -10.54 -26.21
CA LEU A 288 18.48 -9.52 -25.95
C LEU A 288 19.03 -8.24 -26.56
N GLN A 289 18.33 -7.57 -27.50
CA GLN A 289 18.52 -6.13 -27.81
C GLN A 289 17.27 -5.46 -28.42
N PRO A 290 16.29 -5.14 -27.59
CA PRO A 290 15.48 -3.93 -27.74
C PRO A 290 16.24 -2.74 -27.10
N ARG A 291 16.22 -1.56 -27.75
CA ARG A 291 17.01 -0.33 -27.46
C ARG A 291 18.55 -0.44 -27.44
N GLY A 292 19.13 -1.60 -27.11
CA GLY A 292 20.57 -1.89 -27.22
C GLY A 292 21.46 -1.35 -26.09
N LYS A 293 20.85 -0.87 -24.99
CA LYS A 293 21.57 -0.25 -23.86
C LYS A 293 21.82 -1.14 -22.67
N VAL A 294 21.11 -2.26 -22.60
CA VAL A 294 21.25 -3.23 -21.50
C VAL A 294 21.45 -4.64 -22.04
N SER A 295 21.96 -5.51 -21.19
CA SER A 295 22.10 -6.94 -21.43
C SER A 295 21.57 -7.71 -20.23
N ALA A 296 20.84 -8.80 -20.50
CA ALA A 296 20.43 -9.74 -19.47
C ALA A 296 21.58 -10.68 -19.14
N VAL A 297 21.98 -10.72 -17.87
CA VAL A 297 23.02 -11.64 -17.38
C VAL A 297 22.48 -12.46 -16.21
N PRO A 298 22.89 -13.74 -16.07
CA PRO A 298 22.49 -14.56 -14.94
C PRO A 298 23.14 -14.02 -13.67
N LEU A 299 22.42 -14.11 -12.55
CA LEU A 299 22.99 -13.84 -11.24
C LEU A 299 24.11 -14.85 -10.94
N PRO A 300 25.28 -14.39 -10.47
CA PRO A 300 26.42 -15.26 -10.25
C PRO A 300 26.16 -16.20 -9.06
N GLY A 301 26.56 -17.45 -9.24
CA GLY A 301 26.43 -18.49 -8.21
C GLY A 301 24.99 -18.91 -7.96
N ASN A 302 24.77 -19.55 -6.82
CA ASN A 302 23.45 -19.97 -6.37
C ASN A 302 22.72 -18.77 -5.76
N TRP A 303 21.71 -18.25 -6.45
CA TRP A 303 21.00 -17.05 -5.99
C TRP A 303 20.41 -17.22 -4.58
N TRP A 304 20.06 -18.44 -4.17
CA TRP A 304 19.53 -18.73 -2.83
C TRP A 304 20.57 -18.72 -1.71
N GLU A 305 21.87 -18.72 -2.03
CA GLU A 305 22.96 -18.58 -1.06
C GLU A 305 23.36 -17.12 -0.84
N HIS A 306 22.75 -16.17 -1.57
CA HIS A 306 23.12 -14.77 -1.46
C HIS A 306 22.89 -14.23 -0.02
N PRO A 307 23.84 -13.50 0.58
CA PRO A 307 23.76 -13.03 1.96
C PRO A 307 22.46 -12.27 2.32
N PHE A 308 21.88 -11.54 1.38
CA PHE A 308 20.57 -10.90 1.54
C PHE A 308 19.49 -11.84 2.08
N TRP A 309 19.44 -13.09 1.63
CA TRP A 309 18.44 -14.06 2.11
C TRP A 309 18.74 -14.54 3.54
N SER A 310 20.02 -14.58 3.91
CA SER A 310 20.46 -14.99 5.26
C SER A 310 20.27 -13.91 6.33
N HIS A 311 20.25 -12.63 5.94
CA HIS A 311 19.97 -11.52 6.86
C HIS A 311 18.45 -11.32 7.11
N GLY A 312 17.60 -12.10 6.44
CA GLY A 312 16.14 -12.02 6.54
C GLY A 312 15.49 -12.76 7.72
N THR A 313 16.26 -13.40 8.61
CA THR A 313 15.72 -14.10 9.80
C THR A 313 15.87 -13.35 11.13
N SER A 314 16.45 -12.15 11.15
CA SER A 314 16.46 -11.30 12.36
C SER A 314 15.53 -10.09 12.20
N ASN A 315 14.23 -10.30 12.39
CA ASN A 315 13.32 -9.23 12.78
C ASN A 315 13.47 -8.95 14.29
N ASN A 316 14.67 -8.60 14.73
CA ASN A 316 14.86 -7.87 15.98
C ASN A 316 15.07 -6.40 15.62
N PRO A 317 14.30 -5.46 16.19
CA PRO A 317 14.55 -4.04 15.99
C PRO A 317 15.96 -3.69 16.47
N PRO A 318 16.65 -2.73 15.81
CA PRO A 318 17.99 -2.33 16.22
C PRO A 318 17.97 -1.82 17.66
N THR A 319 18.78 -2.44 18.52
CA THR A 319 19.06 -1.93 19.86
C THR A 319 19.66 -0.54 19.76
N ALA A 320 19.00 0.44 20.40
CA ALA A 320 19.47 1.80 20.51
C ALA A 320 20.89 1.85 21.11
N PRO A 321 21.77 2.76 20.66
CA PRO A 321 23.10 2.89 21.22
C PRO A 321 23.02 3.38 22.67
N SER A 322 23.78 2.73 23.55
CA SER A 322 23.89 3.05 24.97
C SER A 322 24.49 4.43 25.17
N SER A 323 23.70 5.35 25.74
CA SER A 323 24.17 6.65 26.23
C SER A 323 24.87 6.49 27.58
N SER A 324 26.19 6.32 27.55
CA SER A 324 27.03 6.58 28.73
C SER A 324 28.08 7.60 28.34
N ASP A 325 27.75 8.88 28.54
CA ASP A 325 28.66 9.95 28.91
C ASP A 325 27.88 11.26 29.04
N TYR A 326 27.36 11.55 30.24
CA TYR A 326 27.21 12.91 30.78
C TYR A 326 26.96 12.85 32.30
N CYS A 327 27.77 13.61 33.04
CA CYS A 327 27.71 13.84 34.49
C CYS A 327 26.88 15.13 34.77
N PRO A 328 26.58 15.51 36.03
CA PRO A 328 25.34 15.17 36.74
C PRO A 328 24.48 16.41 37.09
N ASP A 329 23.40 16.12 37.82
CA ASP A 329 22.55 17.01 38.63
C ASP A 329 21.46 17.85 37.94
N LEU A 330 20.21 17.42 38.16
CA LEU A 330 19.23 18.17 38.95
C LEU A 330 18.13 17.21 39.41
N LYS A 331 18.20 16.80 40.68
CA LYS A 331 17.12 16.09 41.38
C LYS A 331 15.95 17.06 41.60
N GLY A 332 14.90 16.89 40.83
CA GLY A 332 13.56 17.40 41.12
C GLY A 332 12.64 16.23 41.46
N ASN A 333 12.19 16.15 42.71
CA ASN A 333 11.23 15.18 43.20
C ASN A 333 9.91 15.28 42.42
N LEU A 334 9.48 14.20 41.76
CA LEU A 334 8.09 14.00 41.36
C LEU A 334 7.59 12.70 42.00
N THR A 335 6.61 12.87 42.88
CA THR A 335 5.84 11.81 43.53
C THR A 335 5.17 10.89 42.48
N PRO A 336 5.06 9.57 42.72
CA PRO A 336 4.37 8.68 41.80
C PRO A 336 2.87 8.98 41.78
N SER A 337 2.34 9.34 40.62
CA SER A 337 0.90 9.45 40.39
C SER A 337 0.23 8.08 40.50
N PRO A 338 -1.03 8.01 40.94
CA PRO A 338 -1.75 6.75 41.13
C PRO A 338 -1.89 6.02 39.78
N SER A 339 -1.63 4.71 39.78
CA SER A 339 -1.82 3.84 38.63
C SER A 339 -3.30 3.73 38.28
N ILE A 340 -3.74 4.45 37.24
CA ILE A 340 -5.08 4.29 36.67
C ILE A 340 -5.08 2.99 35.84
N SER A 341 -5.98 2.06 36.18
CA SER A 341 -6.21 0.86 35.38
C SER A 341 -6.97 1.25 34.10
N ILE A 342 -6.36 1.05 32.94
CA ILE A 342 -6.97 1.29 31.63
C ILE A 342 -7.53 -0.03 31.11
N GLU A 343 -8.84 -0.08 30.90
CA GLU A 343 -9.54 -1.24 30.35
C GLU A 343 -9.93 -0.99 28.89
N LEU A 344 -9.79 -2.02 28.04
CA LEU A 344 -10.08 -1.96 26.60
C LEU A 344 -11.05 -3.08 26.18
N ALA A 345 -11.84 -2.82 25.15
CA ALA A 345 -12.86 -3.74 24.63
C ALA A 345 -12.26 -4.88 23.82
N SER A 346 -12.55 -6.13 24.20
CA SER A 346 -12.19 -7.30 23.38
C SER A 346 -12.85 -7.26 21.99
N LEU A 347 -12.07 -7.44 20.92
CA LEU A 347 -12.61 -7.61 19.57
C LEU A 347 -13.04 -9.07 19.37
N ASN A 348 -14.34 -9.36 19.39
CA ASN A 348 -14.84 -10.69 19.01
C ASN A 348 -14.56 -10.95 17.52
N SER A 349 -13.61 -11.83 17.22
CA SER A 349 -13.40 -12.38 15.88
C SER A 349 -14.39 -13.51 15.63
N GLN A 350 -15.43 -13.30 14.83
CA GLN A 350 -16.15 -14.42 14.23
C GLN A 350 -15.30 -15.00 13.09
N GLN A 351 -14.48 -15.99 13.41
CA GLN A 351 -14.14 -17.06 12.46
C GLN A 351 -14.66 -18.37 13.08
N ASN A 352 -15.57 -19.02 12.35
CA ASN A 352 -16.06 -20.36 12.68
C ASN A 352 -14.90 -21.35 12.78
N GLN A 353 -14.75 -21.98 13.95
CA GLN A 353 -14.51 -23.42 14.08
C GLN A 353 -14.93 -23.91 15.47
N ASP A 354 -15.54 -25.10 15.48
CA ASP A 354 -16.31 -25.68 16.57
C ASP A 354 -15.54 -25.97 17.87
N THR A 355 -16.25 -25.68 18.97
CA THR A 355 -16.28 -26.34 20.30
C THR A 355 -15.14 -26.22 21.32
N LYS A 356 -15.55 -25.58 22.43
CA LYS A 356 -15.34 -25.87 23.87
C LYS A 356 -13.94 -25.66 24.47
N GLN A 357 -13.82 -24.58 25.25
CA GLN A 357 -13.75 -24.72 26.70
C GLN A 357 -14.18 -23.43 27.41
N ASN A 358 -14.96 -23.62 28.49
CA ASN A 358 -15.39 -22.59 29.41
C ASN A 358 -14.19 -22.06 30.20
N GLU A 359 -13.87 -20.78 30.04
CA GLU A 359 -13.33 -19.97 31.13
C GLU A 359 -14.15 -18.67 31.19
N THR A 360 -14.42 -18.26 32.42
CA THR A 360 -15.35 -17.22 32.83
C THR A 360 -15.14 -15.89 32.09
N ASP A 361 -15.98 -15.63 31.08
CA ASP A 361 -16.10 -14.37 30.35
C ASP A 361 -16.76 -13.31 31.27
N ASP A 362 -15.96 -12.61 32.09
CA ASP A 362 -16.29 -11.22 32.45
C ASP A 362 -15.95 -10.32 31.24
N LYS A 363 -16.67 -10.51 30.15
CA LYS A 363 -16.62 -9.62 28.98
C LYS A 363 -17.38 -8.35 29.34
N PHE A 364 -16.66 -7.23 29.38
CA PHE A 364 -17.20 -5.88 29.47
C PHE A 364 -18.26 -5.68 28.37
N LYS A 365 -19.55 -5.61 28.76
CA LYS A 365 -20.67 -5.40 27.83
C LYS A 365 -20.88 -3.91 27.58
N TRP A 366 -20.70 -3.50 26.33
CA TRP A 366 -20.72 -2.11 25.87
C TRP A 366 -22.12 -1.53 25.63
N ASN A 367 -23.08 -1.85 26.50
CA ASN A 367 -24.46 -1.42 26.27
C ASN A 367 -24.69 0.09 26.41
N ASN A 368 -23.68 0.88 26.79
CA ASN A 368 -23.81 2.27 27.20
C ASN A 368 -22.67 3.19 26.69
N PHE A 369 -22.15 3.03 25.46
CA PHE A 369 -21.25 4.06 24.91
C PHE A 369 -22.02 5.38 24.78
N PRO A 370 -21.63 6.45 25.50
CA PRO A 370 -22.41 7.68 25.57
C PRO A 370 -22.18 8.53 24.32
N THR A 371 -22.88 8.16 23.25
CA THR A 371 -22.76 8.81 21.93
C THR A 371 -23.09 10.31 22.01
N ASP A 372 -24.00 10.71 22.91
CA ASP A 372 -24.33 12.10 23.21
C ASP A 372 -23.14 12.91 23.75
N ARG A 373 -22.24 12.26 24.51
CA ARG A 373 -21.01 12.87 25.02
C ARG A 373 -19.87 12.81 24.02
N PHE A 374 -19.88 11.85 23.11
CA PHE A 374 -18.87 11.72 22.05
C PHE A 374 -19.08 12.73 20.91
N THR A 375 -20.34 13.00 20.57
CA THR A 375 -20.77 13.82 19.42
C THR A 375 -20.95 15.30 19.77
N ASN A 376 -21.21 16.11 18.74
CA ASN A 376 -21.35 17.57 18.75
C ASN A 376 -20.13 18.30 19.33
N GLN A 377 -18.95 17.71 19.17
CA GLN A 377 -17.69 18.22 19.68
C GLN A 377 -16.54 17.83 18.73
N THR A 378 -15.45 18.58 18.80
CA THR A 378 -14.23 18.31 18.04
C THR A 378 -13.23 17.54 18.90
N TRP A 379 -12.65 16.51 18.31
CA TRP A 379 -11.60 15.68 18.89
C TRP A 379 -10.27 15.98 18.20
N PHE A 380 -9.20 16.03 18.96
CA PHE A 380 -7.84 16.08 18.44
C PHE A 380 -7.29 14.65 18.38
N VAL A 381 -6.79 14.23 17.22
CA VAL A 381 -6.08 12.95 17.10
C VAL A 381 -4.69 13.15 17.68
N ILE A 382 -4.43 12.55 18.84
CA ILE A 382 -3.17 12.73 19.59
C ILE A 382 -2.11 11.75 19.12
N SER A 383 -2.51 10.51 18.88
CA SER A 383 -1.62 9.45 18.41
C SER A 383 -2.38 8.52 17.50
N SER A 384 -1.70 7.96 16.51
CA SER A 384 -2.30 7.06 15.54
C SER A 384 -1.32 5.98 15.09
N SER A 385 -1.84 4.83 14.67
CA SER A 385 -1.09 3.82 13.92
C SER A 385 -1.28 3.93 12.40
N LEU A 386 -2.18 4.80 11.91
CA LEU A 386 -2.49 4.94 10.48
C LEU A 386 -1.37 5.70 9.76
N PRO A 387 -0.68 5.09 8.78
CA PRO A 387 0.41 5.76 8.06
C PRO A 387 0.00 7.06 7.37
N PHE A 388 -1.29 7.21 7.03
CA PHE A 388 -1.86 8.41 6.44
C PHE A 388 -1.51 9.70 7.20
N TRP A 389 -1.41 9.62 8.53
CA TRP A 389 -1.17 10.79 9.38
C TRP A 389 0.30 11.15 9.58
N LYS A 390 1.27 10.32 9.17
CA LYS A 390 2.70 10.50 9.49
C LYS A 390 3.28 11.87 9.11
N ASN A 391 2.81 12.43 8.00
CA ASN A 391 3.30 13.71 7.47
C ASN A 391 2.29 14.84 7.67
N LYS A 392 1.27 14.64 8.52
CA LYS A 392 0.16 15.57 8.76
C LYS A 392 0.25 16.09 10.19
N LYS A 393 -0.29 17.29 10.40
CA LYS A 393 -0.42 17.89 11.73
C LYS A 393 -1.79 18.52 11.92
N ASN A 394 -2.09 18.90 13.16
CA ASN A 394 -3.35 19.55 13.53
C ASN A 394 -4.55 18.72 13.07
N VAL A 395 -4.52 17.41 13.27
CA VAL A 395 -5.59 16.50 12.82
C VAL A 395 -6.75 16.56 13.83
N THR A 396 -7.92 17.00 13.38
CA THR A 396 -9.14 17.03 14.18
C THR A 396 -10.26 16.28 13.51
N ILE A 397 -11.14 15.69 14.32
CA ILE A 397 -12.33 15.00 13.86
C ILE A 397 -13.54 15.57 14.62
N SER A 398 -14.53 16.08 13.90
CA SER A 398 -15.76 16.62 14.46
C SER A 398 -16.92 15.70 14.09
N TYR A 399 -17.55 15.11 15.09
CA TYR A 399 -18.78 14.34 14.91
C TYR A 399 -19.97 15.21 15.27
N SER A 400 -20.97 15.32 14.41
CA SER A 400 -22.23 16.03 14.72
C SER A 400 -23.44 15.19 14.35
N ASN A 401 -24.55 15.36 15.07
CA ASN A 401 -25.81 14.72 14.68
C ASN A 401 -26.32 15.31 13.36
N LEU A 402 -26.96 14.48 12.53
CA LEU A 402 -27.60 14.93 11.29
C LEU A 402 -29.09 15.20 11.52
N ASP A 403 -29.55 16.38 11.08
CA ASP A 403 -30.97 16.73 11.12
C ASP A 403 -31.79 15.73 10.29
N ASN A 404 -32.90 15.23 10.87
CA ASN A 404 -33.81 14.24 10.27
C ASN A 404 -33.25 12.82 10.10
N GLU A 405 -32.13 12.48 10.72
CA GLU A 405 -31.61 11.11 10.82
C GLU A 405 -31.70 10.58 12.26
N PRO A 406 -31.68 9.26 12.49
CA PRO A 406 -31.58 8.69 13.83
C PRO A 406 -30.36 9.23 14.60
N SER A 407 -30.46 9.39 15.93
CA SER A 407 -29.44 10.02 16.79
C SER A 407 -28.07 9.32 16.81
N ASN A 408 -27.97 8.13 16.22
CA ASN A 408 -26.75 7.34 16.11
C ASN A 408 -26.10 7.41 14.71
N VAL A 409 -26.69 8.16 13.76
CA VAL A 409 -26.07 8.52 12.48
C VAL A 409 -25.32 9.83 12.65
N LEU A 410 -24.03 9.84 12.31
CA LEU A 410 -23.15 10.97 12.56
C LEU A 410 -22.68 11.57 11.24
N TYR A 411 -22.62 12.90 11.17
CA TYR A 411 -21.77 13.59 10.21
C TYR A 411 -20.36 13.66 10.77
N ASP A 412 -19.39 13.30 9.94
CA ASP A 412 -17.97 13.29 10.27
C ASP A 412 -17.24 14.31 9.40
N LEU A 413 -16.54 15.22 10.05
CA LEU A 413 -15.64 16.19 9.44
C LEU A 413 -14.23 16.02 10.01
N VAL A 414 -13.32 15.54 9.17
CA VAL A 414 -11.89 15.47 9.47
C VAL A 414 -11.18 16.67 8.86
N GLU A 415 -10.36 17.36 9.64
CA GLU A 415 -9.57 18.49 9.17
C GLU A 415 -8.10 18.35 9.57
N TYR A 416 -7.18 18.75 8.70
CA TYR A 416 -5.73 18.62 8.95
C TYR A 416 -4.89 19.53 8.04
N HIS A 417 -3.66 19.79 8.46
CA HIS A 417 -2.63 20.39 7.60
C HIS A 417 -1.87 19.31 6.84
N SER A 418 -1.61 19.55 5.55
CA SER A 418 -1.07 18.54 4.63
C SER A 418 0.41 18.28 4.86
N ASN A 419 1.12 19.24 5.42
CA ASN A 419 2.54 19.15 5.73
C ASN A 419 2.81 19.62 7.16
N LEU A 420 3.83 19.03 7.78
CA LEU A 420 4.30 19.43 9.11
C LEU A 420 4.78 20.88 9.15
N THR A 421 5.22 21.42 8.01
CA THR A 421 5.72 22.80 7.84
C THR A 421 4.64 23.83 7.53
N ASP A 422 3.39 23.41 7.33
CA ASP A 422 2.30 24.34 7.00
C ASP A 422 2.12 25.38 8.14
N PRO A 423 1.97 26.68 7.85
CA PRO A 423 1.74 27.70 8.88
C PRO A 423 0.44 27.42 9.66
N PRO A 424 0.35 27.72 10.98
CA PRO A 424 -0.84 27.43 11.78
C PRO A 424 -2.14 28.01 11.20
N ASN A 425 -2.07 29.21 10.62
CA ASN A 425 -3.20 29.93 10.02
C ASN A 425 -3.47 29.57 8.55
N SER A 426 -2.72 28.63 7.98
CA SER A 426 -2.90 28.21 6.58
C SER A 426 -4.13 27.31 6.42
N LYS A 427 -4.63 27.20 5.17
CA LYS A 427 -5.84 26.45 4.86
C LYS A 427 -5.65 24.96 5.17
N ARG A 428 -6.53 24.40 5.99
CA ARG A 428 -6.60 22.96 6.30
C ARG A 428 -7.35 22.21 5.20
N LYS A 429 -6.94 20.97 4.93
CA LYS A 429 -7.71 20.01 4.12
C LYS A 429 -8.89 19.52 4.95
N ARG A 430 -9.98 19.15 4.26
CA ARG A 430 -11.23 18.70 4.84
C ARG A 430 -11.65 17.38 4.20
N LEU A 431 -12.04 16.40 5.00
CA LEU A 431 -12.67 15.15 4.55
C LEU A 431 -14.03 15.07 5.24
N GLU A 432 -15.07 14.84 4.47
CA GLU A 432 -16.45 14.79 4.96
C GLU A 432 -17.05 13.42 4.72
N GLY A 433 -17.78 12.91 5.71
CA GLY A 433 -18.45 11.62 5.64
C GLY A 433 -19.72 11.53 6.46
N ILE A 434 -20.37 10.37 6.36
CA ILE A 434 -21.53 9.98 7.15
C ILE A 434 -21.24 8.61 7.76
N ASP A 435 -21.34 8.52 9.08
CA ASP A 435 -21.24 7.29 9.85
C ASP A 435 -22.63 6.72 10.10
N ARG A 436 -22.87 5.51 9.59
CA ARG A 436 -24.11 4.78 9.85
C ARG A 436 -23.84 3.60 10.79
N PRO A 437 -24.62 3.43 11.86
CA PRO A 437 -24.47 2.30 12.77
C PRO A 437 -24.73 0.99 12.02
N LYS A 438 -23.92 -0.04 12.25
CA LYS A 438 -24.15 -1.37 11.65
C LYS A 438 -25.21 -2.12 12.46
N LEU A 439 -26.44 -2.22 11.93
CA LEU A 439 -27.51 -3.03 12.54
C LEU A 439 -27.33 -4.52 12.19
N GLU A 440 -27.10 -5.38 13.20
CA GLU A 440 -27.55 -6.79 13.36
C GLU A 440 -26.79 -7.42 14.56
N LEU A 441 -27.34 -8.17 15.53
CA LEU A 441 -28.58 -8.95 15.68
C LEU A 441 -29.03 -9.02 17.17
N HIS A 442 -30.36 -9.12 17.37
CA HIS A 442 -31.10 -9.69 18.51
C HIS A 442 -30.60 -9.45 19.96
N GLY A 443 -31.27 -8.52 20.64
CA GLY A 443 -31.37 -8.43 22.11
C GLY A 443 -30.46 -7.38 22.73
N ALA A 444 -31.06 -6.28 23.21
CA ALA A 444 -30.57 -5.25 24.15
C ALA A 444 -29.14 -4.65 24.04
N ASP A 445 -28.28 -5.12 23.14
CA ASP A 445 -26.89 -4.67 23.01
C ASP A 445 -26.77 -3.72 21.81
N GLN A 446 -26.68 -2.42 22.07
CA GLN A 446 -26.36 -1.43 21.03
C GLN A 446 -24.90 -1.61 20.60
N SER A 447 -24.68 -1.98 19.33
CA SER A 447 -23.35 -2.11 18.75
C SER A 447 -22.65 -0.75 18.61
N VAL A 448 -21.46 -0.60 19.20
CA VAL A 448 -20.56 0.57 19.10
C VAL A 448 -19.71 0.51 17.83
N GLU A 449 -20.32 0.12 16.70
CA GLU A 449 -19.64 -0.02 15.40
C GLU A 449 -20.40 0.77 14.33
N TRP A 450 -19.67 1.62 13.62
CA TRP A 450 -20.18 2.44 12.53
C TRP A 450 -19.51 2.06 11.23
N ARG A 451 -20.24 2.27 10.14
CA ARG A 451 -19.74 2.30 8.78
C ARG A 451 -19.70 3.74 8.32
N TRP A 452 -18.49 4.26 8.20
CA TRP A 452 -18.21 5.53 7.57
C TRP A 452 -18.37 5.41 6.06
N ARG A 453 -18.93 6.45 5.42
CA ARG A 453 -18.95 6.66 3.97
C ARG A 453 -18.61 8.10 3.63
N GLY A 454 -17.71 8.31 2.67
CA GLY A 454 -17.37 9.67 2.24
C GLY A 454 -18.54 10.41 1.59
N LYS A 455 -18.46 11.75 1.54
CA LYS A 455 -19.40 12.62 0.81
C LYS A 455 -18.78 13.10 -0.50
N GLY A 456 -19.65 13.58 -1.42
CA GLY A 456 -19.23 14.08 -2.73
C GLY A 456 -18.56 13.01 -3.59
N ILE A 457 -17.35 13.29 -4.07
CA ILE A 457 -16.52 12.36 -4.87
C ILE A 457 -16.06 11.14 -4.05
N MET A 458 -16.07 11.22 -2.72
CA MET A 458 -15.62 10.14 -1.82
C MET A 458 -16.73 9.13 -1.44
N LYS A 459 -17.93 9.21 -2.05
CA LYS A 459 -19.08 8.32 -1.73
C LYS A 459 -18.82 6.82 -1.92
N LEU A 460 -17.81 6.49 -2.71
CA LEU A 460 -17.39 5.12 -2.99
C LEU A 460 -16.43 4.57 -1.91
N LEU A 461 -15.83 5.44 -1.09
CA LEU A 461 -15.00 5.04 0.03
C LEU A 461 -15.88 4.74 1.24
N SER A 462 -15.59 3.62 1.91
CA SER A 462 -16.22 3.26 3.16
C SER A 462 -15.25 2.56 4.10
N SER A 463 -15.40 2.78 5.39
CA SER A 463 -14.58 2.17 6.44
C SER A 463 -15.45 1.79 7.62
N ASP A 464 -15.26 0.59 8.14
CA ASP A 464 -15.92 0.17 9.37
C ASP A 464 -15.01 0.50 10.55
N TRP A 465 -15.55 1.17 11.56
CA TRP A 465 -14.79 1.53 12.75
C TRP A 465 -15.62 1.35 14.02
N LYS A 466 -14.92 1.22 15.15
CA LYS A 466 -15.55 1.07 16.46
C LYS A 466 -14.72 1.71 17.56
N VAL A 467 -15.36 2.06 18.66
CA VAL A 467 -14.66 2.47 19.89
C VAL A 467 -14.20 1.23 20.64
N ILE A 468 -12.93 1.20 21.04
CA ILE A 468 -12.31 0.10 21.79
C ILE A 468 -11.82 0.51 23.19
N GLY A 469 -11.95 1.78 23.56
CA GLY A 469 -11.66 2.31 24.89
C GLY A 469 -12.07 3.78 24.99
N TYR A 470 -12.52 4.23 26.16
CA TYR A 470 -12.79 5.65 26.39
C TYR A 470 -12.78 6.01 27.88
N SER A 471 -12.59 7.29 28.16
CA SER A 471 -12.99 7.96 29.39
C SER A 471 -13.69 9.24 29.01
N LEU A 472 -14.95 9.41 29.42
CA LEU A 472 -15.76 10.59 29.11
C LEU A 472 -16.36 11.13 30.40
N SER A 473 -16.05 12.38 30.72
CA SER A 473 -16.59 13.12 31.86
C SER A 473 -18.11 13.26 31.76
N SER A 474 -18.77 13.36 32.91
CA SER A 474 -20.22 13.57 32.99
C SER A 474 -20.55 15.05 32.80
N LEU A 475 -21.63 15.34 32.04
CA LEU A 475 -22.19 16.69 31.91
C LEU A 475 -23.25 17.03 32.97
N ARG A 476 -23.56 16.13 33.94
CA ARG A 476 -24.56 16.38 35.00
C ARG A 476 -24.19 15.79 36.37
N ASN A 477 -24.51 16.55 37.42
CA ASN A 477 -24.28 16.28 38.85
C ASN A 477 -25.29 15.29 39.48
N ASP A 478 -25.83 14.31 38.77
CA ASP A 478 -27.05 13.61 39.25
C ASP A 478 -26.97 12.09 39.49
N ASP A 479 -25.81 11.43 39.39
CA ASP A 479 -25.73 10.03 39.85
C ASP A 479 -24.42 9.75 40.58
N GLY A 480 -24.54 9.28 41.83
CA GLY A 480 -23.46 8.98 42.79
C GLY A 480 -22.57 7.79 42.42
N GLY A 481 -22.19 7.65 41.15
CA GLY A 481 -21.20 6.71 40.65
C GLY A 481 -19.81 7.36 40.55
N ARG A 482 -18.75 6.57 40.81
CA ARG A 482 -17.33 6.99 40.79
C ARG A 482 -17.04 7.93 39.60
N HIS A 483 -16.76 9.20 39.89
CA HIS A 483 -16.30 10.16 38.90
C HIS A 483 -14.99 9.66 38.25
N ALA A 484 -14.94 9.61 36.92
CA ALA A 484 -13.67 9.47 36.20
C ALA A 484 -12.90 10.79 36.36
N SER A 485 -11.99 10.85 37.33
CA SER A 485 -11.07 11.98 37.52
C SER A 485 -9.95 11.87 36.48
N GLY A 486 -10.17 12.41 35.27
CA GLY A 486 -9.18 12.36 34.19
C GLY A 486 -9.62 13.09 32.93
N PRO A 487 -8.70 13.33 31.98
CA PRO A 487 -9.05 13.93 30.70
C PRO A 487 -10.01 13.05 29.91
N ASP A 488 -10.85 13.68 29.09
CA ASP A 488 -11.67 12.99 28.10
C ASP A 488 -10.78 12.42 26.99
N TRP A 489 -10.87 11.11 26.76
CA TRP A 489 -10.18 10.41 25.68
C TRP A 489 -11.01 9.28 25.09
N VAL A 490 -10.73 8.95 23.84
CA VAL A 490 -11.38 7.86 23.11
C VAL A 490 -10.32 7.15 22.27
N ILE A 491 -10.41 5.83 22.19
CA ILE A 491 -9.59 5.01 21.30
C ILE A 491 -10.52 4.35 20.29
N THR A 492 -10.28 4.60 19.01
CA THR A 492 -11.02 3.98 17.93
C THR A 492 -10.16 2.97 17.19
N PHE A 493 -10.79 1.92 16.69
CA PHE A 493 -10.21 0.92 15.81
C PHE A 493 -10.92 0.98 14.46
N PHE A 494 -10.14 1.14 13.40
CA PHE A 494 -10.58 1.11 12.01
C PHE A 494 -10.24 -0.24 11.41
N ARG A 495 -11.22 -0.85 10.73
CA ARG A 495 -10.97 -2.06 9.95
C ARG A 495 -10.17 -1.69 8.70
N GLN A 496 -9.35 -2.66 8.27
CA GLN A 496 -8.71 -2.58 6.97
C GLN A 496 -9.77 -2.42 5.88
N THR A 497 -9.53 -1.48 4.98
CA THR A 497 -10.29 -1.29 3.74
C THR A 497 -9.41 -1.68 2.55
N LEU A 498 -9.94 -1.56 1.33
CA LEU A 498 -9.15 -1.76 0.11
C LEU A 498 -8.03 -0.71 -0.06
N PHE A 499 -8.15 0.45 0.61
CA PHE A 499 -7.28 1.61 0.40
C PHE A 499 -6.48 2.01 1.64
N THR A 500 -6.89 1.53 2.83
CA THR A 500 -6.25 1.87 4.11
C THR A 500 -6.06 0.61 4.96
N PRO A 501 -4.89 0.45 5.61
CA PRO A 501 -4.71 -0.64 6.56
C PRO A 501 -5.63 -0.48 7.77
N ALA A 502 -5.78 -1.54 8.56
CA ALA A 502 -6.38 -1.40 9.88
C ALA A 502 -5.57 -0.42 10.72
N GLY A 503 -6.22 0.32 11.61
CA GLY A 503 -5.55 1.32 12.41
C GLY A 503 -6.23 1.63 13.71
N ILE A 504 -5.51 2.32 14.58
CA ILE A 504 -5.96 2.80 15.87
C ILE A 504 -5.66 4.28 15.95
N ASP A 505 -6.63 5.06 16.39
CA ASP A 505 -6.43 6.46 16.76
C ASP A 505 -6.79 6.69 18.23
N ILE A 506 -5.97 7.48 18.91
CA ILE A 506 -6.21 7.98 20.27
C ILE A 506 -6.61 9.46 20.16
N TYR A 507 -7.80 9.76 20.65
CA TYR A 507 -8.39 11.10 20.64
C TYR A 507 -8.35 11.75 22.02
N ALA A 508 -8.28 13.08 22.05
CA ALA A 508 -8.52 13.88 23.24
C ALA A 508 -9.21 15.21 22.93
N ARG A 509 -9.71 15.90 23.97
CA ARG A 509 -10.43 17.18 23.82
C ARG A 509 -9.54 18.38 23.50
N THR A 510 -8.27 18.31 23.87
CA THR A 510 -7.26 19.30 23.52
C THR A 510 -5.97 18.59 23.16
N PRO A 511 -5.09 19.20 22.35
CA PRO A 511 -3.81 18.60 21.97
C PRO A 511 -2.92 18.22 23.16
N SER A 512 -3.08 18.90 24.29
CA SER A 512 -2.28 18.75 25.50
C SER A 512 -3.00 18.00 26.63
N ALA A 513 -4.21 17.49 26.40
CA ALA A 513 -5.01 16.83 27.44
C ALA A 513 -4.38 15.52 27.95
N LEU A 514 -3.62 14.82 27.11
CA LEU A 514 -2.97 13.56 27.47
C LEU A 514 -1.47 13.81 27.66
N THR A 515 -1.00 13.69 28.90
CA THR A 515 0.43 13.75 29.21
C THR A 515 1.16 12.54 28.61
N ASP A 516 2.45 12.67 28.27
CA ASP A 516 3.23 11.56 27.72
C ASP A 516 3.21 10.29 28.60
N PRO A 517 3.30 10.39 29.96
CA PRO A 517 3.14 9.22 30.82
C PRO A 517 1.77 8.55 30.67
N PHE A 518 0.69 9.33 30.59
CA PHE A 518 -0.67 8.79 30.48
C PHE A 518 -0.92 8.18 29.10
N LYS A 519 -0.46 8.84 28.03
CA LYS A 519 -0.45 8.30 26.66
C LYS A 519 0.33 6.98 26.59
N GLY A 520 1.47 6.90 27.27
CA GLY A 520 2.25 5.67 27.39
C GLY A 520 1.47 4.53 28.05
N GLN A 521 0.65 4.83 29.07
CA GLN A 521 -0.23 3.83 29.70
C GLN A 521 -1.33 3.36 28.73
N LEU A 522 -1.96 4.26 27.96
CA LEU A 522 -2.96 3.90 26.94
C LEU A 522 -2.35 2.97 25.87
N ILE A 523 -1.17 3.31 25.35
CA ILE A 523 -0.46 2.49 24.37
C ILE A 523 -0.06 1.13 24.98
N GLN A 524 0.37 1.10 26.24
CA GLN A 524 0.70 -0.17 26.90
C GLN A 524 -0.54 -1.05 27.09
N ALA A 525 -1.70 -0.46 27.41
CA ALA A 525 -2.96 -1.19 27.46
C ALA A 525 -3.31 -1.78 26.09
N LEU A 526 -3.09 -1.03 25.00
CA LEU A 526 -3.29 -1.53 23.63
C LEU A 526 -2.34 -2.69 23.29
N ARG A 527 -1.07 -2.64 23.72
CA ARG A 527 -0.12 -3.76 23.54
C ARG A 527 -0.54 -5.02 24.29
N ASN A 528 -1.14 -4.86 25.47
CA ASN A 528 -1.61 -5.96 26.30
C ASN A 528 -3.01 -6.45 25.90
N HIS A 529 -3.60 -5.88 24.85
CA HIS A 529 -4.94 -6.23 24.40
C HIS A 529 -4.99 -7.68 23.85
N PRO A 530 -6.03 -8.47 24.16
CA PRO A 530 -6.11 -9.89 23.76
C PRO A 530 -6.21 -10.11 22.25
N SER A 531 -6.65 -9.11 21.48
CA SER A 531 -6.63 -9.17 20.03
C SER A 531 -5.23 -8.91 19.49
N ASN A 532 -4.64 -9.93 18.84
CA ASN A 532 -3.34 -9.83 18.15
C ASN A 532 -3.27 -8.67 17.14
N VAL A 533 -4.39 -8.28 16.55
CA VAL A 533 -4.44 -7.15 15.60
C VAL A 533 -4.21 -5.83 16.35
N VAL A 534 -4.92 -5.61 17.46
CA VAL A 534 -4.80 -4.38 18.26
C VAL A 534 -3.41 -4.28 18.90
N SER A 535 -2.92 -5.38 19.47
CA SER A 535 -1.60 -5.40 20.10
C SER A 535 -0.47 -5.17 19.09
N SER A 536 -0.59 -5.71 17.88
CA SER A 536 0.36 -5.45 16.79
C SER A 536 0.33 -3.99 16.34
N LEU A 537 -0.86 -3.39 16.18
CA LEU A 537 -1.01 -1.99 15.76
C LEU A 537 -0.45 -1.01 16.79
N ALA A 538 -0.55 -1.34 18.09
CA ALA A 538 0.02 -0.55 19.18
C ALA A 538 1.54 -0.33 19.05
N ASN A 539 2.26 -1.24 18.37
CA ASN A 539 3.71 -1.11 18.13
C ASN A 539 4.05 -0.11 17.01
N SER A 540 3.07 0.28 16.22
CA SER A 540 3.20 1.25 15.12
C SER A 540 2.62 2.62 15.43
N MET A 541 2.16 2.86 16.67
CA MET A 541 1.62 4.14 17.10
C MET A 541 2.70 5.23 17.07
N PHE A 542 2.36 6.40 16.54
CA PHE A 542 3.18 7.60 16.54
C PHE A 542 2.33 8.81 16.95
N ASP A 543 2.97 9.88 17.41
CA ASP A 543 2.29 11.10 17.82
C ASP A 543 1.95 11.96 16.62
N ILE A 544 0.77 12.59 16.66
CA ILE A 544 0.36 13.58 15.68
C ILE A 544 0.75 14.96 16.21
N PRO A 545 1.58 15.74 15.49
CA PRO A 545 1.93 17.08 15.92
C PRO A 545 0.72 18.01 15.91
N HIS A 546 0.65 18.91 16.89
CA HIS A 546 -0.33 19.99 16.95
C HIS A 546 0.38 21.31 17.29
N ASP A 547 0.09 22.35 16.53
CA ASP A 547 0.49 23.70 16.86
C ASP A 547 -0.34 24.17 18.07
N LEU A 548 0.31 24.41 19.19
CA LEU A 548 -0.33 24.99 20.37
C LEU A 548 -0.45 26.50 20.14
N THR A 549 -1.68 26.99 20.06
CA THR A 549 -1.98 28.43 20.01
C THR A 549 -1.83 29.09 21.36
#